data_AF-A0A2H1KPT8-F1
#
_entry.id   AF-A0A2H1KPT8-F1
#
_cell.length_a   1.000
_cell.length_b   1.000
_cell.length_c   1.000
_cell.angle_alpha   90.00
_cell.angle_beta   90.00
_cell.angle_gamma   90.00
#
_symmetry.space_group_name_H-M   'P 1'
#
loop_
_entity.id
_entity.type
_entity.pdbx_description
1 polymer ?
#
loop_
_entity_poly.entity_id
_entity_poly.type
_entity_poly.pdbx_seq_one_letter_code
_entity_poly.pdbx_strand_id
1 'polypeptide(L)'
;MIIVIALGIPFGLLAGRFRGSLLDRFLMGSTFVGMSLPEFWVAMMLILGFSVHLGWFPVSGYIWPAESIPGWLAAIVLPSIALAIDQLALVARLVRDSVISTARMPWVTSLRARGLSDLSVVGLHQFKSAAVTSITVLGNSFAGFLTAAVVVEMVFNIPGFGWLTVQAALQRDYPLLQGAVLIAAAGYVLVNLVVDALYAVIDPRIRARGA
;
A
#
# COMPACT_ATOMS: atom_id res chain seq x y z
N MET A 1 -4.52 -0.52 2.47
CA MET A 1 -4.48 0.53 1.40
C MET A 1 -4.28 1.93 1.97
N ILE A 2 -5.11 2.40 2.91
CA ILE A 2 -4.97 3.75 3.48
C ILE A 2 -3.57 4.02 4.04
N ILE A 3 -3.01 3.10 4.84
CA ILE A 3 -1.65 3.21 5.40
C ILE A 3 -0.60 3.36 4.30
N VAL A 4 -0.71 2.57 3.23
CA VAL A 4 0.22 2.60 2.07
C VAL A 4 0.18 3.95 1.38
N ILE A 5 -1.01 4.51 1.13
CA ILE A 5 -1.16 5.83 0.49
C ILE A 5 -0.65 6.93 1.44
N ALA A 6 -1.07 6.88 2.69
CA ALA A 6 -0.79 7.92 3.69
C ALA A 6 0.71 8.00 4.05
N LEU A 7 1.45 6.90 3.98
CA LEU A 7 2.87 6.87 4.35
C LEU A 7 3.80 6.64 3.15
N GLY A 8 3.45 5.74 2.24
CA GLY A 8 4.28 5.39 1.09
C GLY A 8 4.49 6.57 0.14
N ILE A 9 3.42 7.33 -0.17
CA ILE A 9 3.54 8.49 -1.05
C ILE A 9 4.42 9.59 -0.42
N PRO A 10 4.18 10.04 0.83
CA PRO A 10 5.06 11.03 1.45
C PRO A 10 6.50 10.56 1.59
N PHE A 11 6.75 9.30 1.94
CA PHE A 11 8.10 8.76 2.06
C PHE A 11 8.82 8.78 0.71
N GLY A 12 8.14 8.38 -0.37
CA GLY A 12 8.70 8.46 -1.72
C GLY A 12 8.98 9.89 -2.18
N LEU A 13 8.06 10.82 -1.90
CA LEU A 13 8.23 12.25 -2.22
C LEU A 13 9.41 12.85 -1.48
N LEU A 14 9.54 12.58 -0.18
CA LEU A 14 10.64 13.06 0.65
C LEU A 14 11.99 12.47 0.21
N ALA A 15 12.06 11.15 0.00
CA ALA A 15 13.27 10.48 -0.46
C ALA A 15 13.71 10.98 -1.85
N GLY A 16 12.75 11.17 -2.77
CA GLY A 16 13.03 11.67 -4.12
C GLY A 16 13.47 13.12 -4.13
N ARG A 17 12.87 13.97 -3.27
CA ARG A 17 13.26 15.37 -3.11
C ARG A 17 14.69 15.50 -2.58
N PHE A 18 15.04 14.73 -1.56
CA PHE A 18 16.36 14.76 -0.93
C PHE A 18 17.28 13.66 -1.47
N ARG A 19 17.20 13.36 -2.77
CA ARG A 19 17.98 12.30 -3.42
C ARG A 19 19.47 12.39 -3.04
N GLY A 20 20.04 11.28 -2.59
CA GLY A 20 21.46 11.16 -2.24
C GLY A 20 21.80 11.60 -0.81
N SER A 21 20.88 12.23 -0.08
CA SER A 21 21.02 12.56 1.33
C SER A 21 20.99 11.32 2.24
N LEU A 22 21.35 11.49 3.51
CA LEU A 22 21.17 10.47 4.54
C LEU A 22 19.71 10.06 4.71
N LEU A 23 18.76 11.01 4.57
CA LEU A 23 17.32 10.72 4.65
C LEU A 23 16.89 9.79 3.51
N ASP A 24 17.32 10.05 2.27
CA ASP A 24 17.05 9.18 1.13
C ASP A 24 17.61 7.77 1.37
N ARG A 25 18.88 7.67 1.78
CA ARG A 25 19.52 6.38 2.07
C ARG A 25 18.82 5.62 3.19
N PHE A 26 18.41 6.30 4.26
CA PHE A 26 17.69 5.69 5.37
C PHE A 26 16.31 5.20 4.94
N LEU A 27 15.52 6.04 4.25
CA LEU A 27 14.21 5.66 3.76
C LEU A 27 14.33 4.49 2.77
N MET A 28 15.24 4.54 1.81
CA MET A 28 15.43 3.45 0.85
C MET A 28 15.98 2.17 1.50
N GLY A 29 16.87 2.31 2.48
CA GLY A 29 17.31 1.18 3.30
C GLY A 29 16.15 0.52 4.04
N SER A 30 15.26 1.32 4.65
CA SER A 30 14.07 0.80 5.33
C SER A 30 13.10 0.12 4.36
N THR A 31 12.91 0.66 3.15
CA THR A 31 12.07 0.01 2.13
C THR A 31 12.66 -1.32 1.67
N PHE A 32 13.99 -1.41 1.54
CA PHE A 32 14.66 -2.64 1.15
C PHE A 32 14.50 -3.73 2.22
N VAL A 33 14.66 -3.36 3.49
CA VAL A 33 14.38 -4.28 4.61
C VAL A 33 12.91 -4.70 4.61
N GLY A 34 11.97 -3.76 4.43
CA GLY A 34 10.54 -4.05 4.39
C GLY A 34 10.13 -5.05 3.30
N MET A 35 10.72 -4.95 2.10
CA MET A 35 10.46 -5.88 0.98
C MET A 35 11.15 -7.24 1.14
N SER A 36 12.26 -7.29 1.87
CA SER A 36 13.09 -8.50 1.98
C SER A 36 12.57 -9.46 3.04
N LEU A 37 11.73 -8.99 3.96
CA LEU A 37 11.22 -9.77 5.07
C LEU A 37 9.89 -10.42 4.69
N PRO A 38 9.70 -11.73 4.97
CA PRO A 38 8.40 -12.36 4.79
C PRO A 38 7.33 -11.69 5.67
N GLU A 39 6.14 -11.47 5.12
CA GLU A 39 5.04 -10.78 5.81
C GLU A 39 4.63 -11.47 7.12
N PHE A 40 4.59 -12.81 7.13
CA PHE A 40 4.28 -13.58 8.34
C PHE A 40 5.33 -13.36 9.44
N TRP A 41 6.60 -13.21 9.06
CA TRP A 41 7.68 -12.97 10.00
C TRP A 41 7.52 -11.58 10.62
N VAL A 42 7.21 -10.59 9.78
CA VAL A 42 6.91 -9.24 10.25
C VAL A 42 5.70 -9.24 11.18
N ALA A 43 4.62 -9.95 10.84
CA ALA A 43 3.46 -10.13 11.71
C ALA A 43 3.84 -10.71 13.07
N MET A 44 4.65 -11.78 13.10
CA MET A 44 5.13 -12.39 14.35
C MET A 44 5.97 -11.42 15.18
N MET A 45 6.86 -10.65 14.55
CA MET A 45 7.68 -9.65 15.26
C MET A 45 6.83 -8.51 15.82
N LEU A 46 5.80 -8.08 15.09
CA LEU A 46 4.86 -7.08 15.57
C LEU A 46 4.10 -7.57 16.81
N ILE A 47 3.65 -8.83 16.81
CA ILE A 47 2.99 -9.44 17.99
C ILE A 47 3.96 -9.49 19.17
N LEU A 48 5.18 -10.00 18.97
CA LEU A 48 6.17 -10.12 20.05
C LEU A 48 6.50 -8.76 20.66
N GLY A 49 6.79 -7.76 19.83
CA GLY A 49 7.11 -6.42 20.31
C GLY A 49 5.90 -5.75 20.97
N PHE A 50 4.84 -5.52 20.19
CA PHE A 50 3.78 -4.61 20.58
C PHE A 50 2.67 -5.26 21.44
N SER A 51 2.45 -6.56 21.29
CA SER A 51 1.43 -7.27 22.08
C SER A 51 2.04 -7.96 23.30
N VAL A 52 3.16 -8.68 23.16
CA VAL A 52 3.74 -9.47 24.26
C VAL A 52 4.62 -8.63 25.18
N HIS A 53 5.60 -7.91 24.63
CA HIS A 53 6.53 -7.14 25.47
C HIS A 53 5.94 -5.83 25.97
N LEU A 54 5.27 -5.06 25.09
CA LEU A 54 4.74 -3.76 25.45
C LEU A 54 3.30 -3.81 25.99
N GLY A 55 2.53 -4.86 25.66
CA GLY A 55 1.14 -5.00 26.11
C GLY A 55 0.19 -3.95 25.53
N TRP A 56 0.54 -3.30 24.42
CA TRP A 56 -0.26 -2.21 23.83
C TRP A 56 -1.44 -2.71 23.02
N PHE A 57 -1.31 -3.88 22.39
CA PHE A 57 -2.30 -4.45 21.49
C PHE A 57 -2.63 -5.89 21.89
N PRO A 58 -3.82 -6.40 21.51
CA PRO A 58 -4.13 -7.80 21.71
C PRO A 58 -3.16 -8.70 20.94
N VAL A 59 -2.89 -9.89 21.49
CA VAL A 59 -1.98 -10.88 20.89
C VAL A 59 -2.64 -11.58 19.70
N SER A 60 -3.94 -11.85 19.80
CA SER A 60 -4.71 -12.55 18.76
C SER A 60 -6.22 -12.31 18.94
N GLY A 61 -6.98 -12.63 17.90
CA GLY A 61 -8.43 -12.56 17.90
C GLY A 61 -8.98 -11.26 17.29
N TYR A 62 -10.28 -11.29 17.01
CA TYR A 62 -11.02 -10.17 16.46
C TYR A 62 -12.07 -9.68 17.46
N ILE A 63 -12.08 -8.37 17.71
CA ILE A 63 -13.09 -7.72 18.55
C ILE A 63 -14.09 -7.06 17.62
N TRP A 64 -15.37 -7.38 17.76
CA TRP A 64 -16.39 -6.77 16.91
C TRP A 64 -16.54 -5.27 17.24
N PRO A 65 -16.71 -4.39 16.23
CA PRO A 65 -16.94 -2.96 16.46
C PRO A 65 -18.14 -2.68 17.36
N ALA A 66 -19.14 -3.57 17.36
CA ALA A 66 -20.32 -3.50 18.20
C ALA A 66 -20.02 -3.69 19.70
N GLU A 67 -18.94 -4.39 20.05
CA GLU A 67 -18.51 -4.60 21.42
C GLU A 67 -17.65 -3.42 21.90
N SER A 68 -16.63 -3.05 21.10
CA SER A 68 -15.86 -1.84 21.34
C SER A 68 -15.16 -1.36 20.08
N ILE A 69 -15.34 -0.08 19.74
CA ILE A 69 -14.61 0.56 18.65
C ILE A 69 -13.10 0.65 18.97
N PRO A 70 -12.67 1.06 20.18
CA PRO A 70 -11.24 1.11 20.50
C PRO A 70 -10.56 -0.26 20.50
N GLY A 71 -11.23 -1.31 21.00
CA GLY A 71 -10.70 -2.67 20.99
C GLY A 71 -10.63 -3.23 19.57
N TRP A 72 -11.64 -3.00 18.74
CA TRP A 72 -11.59 -3.34 17.32
C TRP A 72 -10.41 -2.67 16.61
N LEU A 73 -10.20 -1.36 16.82
CA LEU A 73 -9.05 -0.66 16.26
C LEU A 73 -7.73 -1.28 16.71
N ALA A 74 -7.59 -1.57 18.02
CA ALA A 74 -6.40 -2.24 18.53
C ALA A 74 -6.17 -3.62 17.89
N ALA A 75 -7.24 -4.39 17.67
CA ALA A 75 -7.16 -5.72 17.05
C ALA A 75 -6.72 -5.69 15.58
N ILE A 76 -7.09 -4.64 14.81
CA ILE A 76 -6.81 -4.57 13.37
C ILE A 76 -5.52 -3.80 13.02
N VAL A 77 -4.97 -2.99 13.92
CA VAL A 77 -3.82 -2.13 13.63
C VAL A 77 -2.58 -2.95 13.26
N LEU A 78 -2.18 -3.92 14.08
CA LEU A 78 -1.00 -4.73 13.80
C LEU A 78 -1.14 -5.59 12.52
N PRO A 79 -2.26 -6.31 12.28
CA PRO A 79 -2.49 -6.98 11.00
C PRO A 79 -2.41 -6.02 9.80
N SER A 80 -2.99 -4.83 9.93
CA SER A 80 -3.00 -3.83 8.85
C SER A 80 -1.59 -3.30 8.55
N ILE A 81 -0.76 -3.11 9.58
CA ILE A 81 0.65 -2.72 9.41
C ILE A 81 1.44 -3.85 8.77
N ALA A 82 1.26 -5.09 9.22
CA ALA A 82 1.95 -6.27 8.66
C ALA A 82 1.70 -6.38 7.15
N LEU A 83 0.45 -6.26 6.72
CA LEU A 83 0.09 -6.25 5.29
C LEU A 83 0.65 -5.01 4.57
N ALA A 84 0.62 -3.84 5.21
CA ALA A 84 0.98 -2.60 4.55
C ALA A 84 2.48 -2.46 4.28
N ILE A 85 3.37 -3.09 5.06
CA ILE A 85 4.81 -2.83 5.01
C ILE A 85 5.42 -3.08 3.62
N ASP A 86 5.14 -4.22 2.99
CA ASP A 86 5.68 -4.56 1.67
C ASP A 86 5.19 -3.58 0.60
N GLN A 87 3.88 -3.35 0.55
CA GLN A 87 3.27 -2.45 -0.44
C GLN A 87 3.65 -0.98 -0.21
N LEU A 88 3.81 -0.56 1.04
CA LEU A 88 4.30 0.77 1.39
C LEU A 88 5.71 0.97 0.87
N ALA A 89 6.59 -0.03 1.05
CA ALA A 89 7.95 0.02 0.55
C ALA A 89 7.98 0.15 -0.98
N LEU A 90 7.14 -0.63 -1.66
CA LEU A 90 7.02 -0.61 -3.13
C LEU A 90 6.51 0.74 -3.65
N VAL A 91 5.44 1.28 -3.05
CA VAL A 91 4.92 2.60 -3.40
C VAL A 91 5.96 3.70 -3.15
N ALA A 92 6.63 3.69 -1.99
CA ALA A 92 7.64 4.71 -1.67
C ALA A 92 8.79 4.71 -2.69
N ARG A 93 9.28 3.53 -3.07
CA ARG A 93 10.34 3.38 -4.07
C ARG A 93 9.91 3.89 -5.46
N LEU A 94 8.73 3.49 -5.93
CA LEU A 94 8.23 3.91 -7.24
C LEU A 94 7.93 5.40 -7.31
N VAL A 95 7.34 5.97 -6.26
CA VAL A 95 7.10 7.42 -6.16
C VAL A 95 8.43 8.17 -6.16
N ARG A 96 9.43 7.70 -5.41
CA ARG A 96 10.77 8.29 -5.43
C ARG A 96 11.38 8.28 -6.83
N ASP A 97 11.33 7.14 -7.52
CA ASP A 97 11.92 7.01 -8.86
C ASP A 97 11.19 7.92 -9.88
N SER A 98 9.88 8.06 -9.74
CA SER A 98 9.06 9.01 -10.52
C SER A 98 9.42 10.47 -10.24
N VAL A 99 9.61 10.85 -8.98
CA VAL A 99 10.06 12.21 -8.58
C VAL A 99 11.43 12.52 -9.19
N ILE A 100 12.36 11.58 -9.10
CA ILE A 100 13.71 11.72 -9.61
C ILE A 100 13.75 11.85 -11.13
N SER A 101 12.96 11.04 -11.84
CA SER A 101 12.91 11.07 -13.30
C SER A 101 12.21 12.34 -13.80
N THR A 102 11.13 12.76 -13.13
CA THR A 102 10.39 13.98 -13.43
C THR A 102 11.26 15.22 -13.21
N ALA A 103 12.09 15.25 -12.17
CA ALA A 103 12.99 16.37 -11.89
C ALA A 103 14.01 16.66 -13.01
N ARG A 104 14.25 15.70 -13.92
CA ARG A 104 15.16 15.85 -15.08
C ARG A 104 14.46 16.35 -16.34
N MET A 105 13.14 16.53 -16.32
CA MET A 105 12.40 16.93 -17.51
C MET A 105 12.60 18.41 -17.86
N PRO A 106 12.66 18.78 -19.16
CA PRO A 106 12.91 20.16 -19.60
C PRO A 106 11.92 21.18 -19.03
N TRP A 107 10.64 20.80 -18.88
CA TRP A 107 9.61 21.69 -18.35
C TRP A 107 9.84 22.04 -16.87
N VAL A 108 10.50 21.17 -16.09
CA VAL A 108 10.89 21.48 -14.70
C VAL A 108 11.97 22.55 -14.68
N THR A 109 12.94 22.47 -15.59
CA THR A 109 13.97 23.51 -15.78
C THR A 109 13.33 24.85 -16.18
N SER A 110 12.33 24.83 -17.07
CA SER A 110 11.58 26.04 -17.44
C SER A 110 10.82 26.66 -16.26
N LEU A 111 10.21 25.84 -15.39
CA LEU A 111 9.53 26.33 -14.18
C LEU A 111 10.53 26.96 -13.18
N ARG A 112 11.70 26.34 -12.99
CA ARG A 112 12.76 26.90 -12.15
C ARG A 112 13.31 28.21 -12.71
N ALA A 113 13.48 28.30 -14.03
CA ALA A 113 13.91 29.54 -14.69
C ALA A 113 12.90 30.69 -14.53
N ARG A 114 11.61 30.36 -14.29
CA ARG A 114 10.56 31.33 -13.96
C ARG A 114 10.52 31.71 -12.47
N GLY A 115 11.46 31.25 -11.66
CA GLY A 115 11.59 31.61 -10.24
C GLY A 115 10.72 30.78 -9.28
N LEU A 116 10.08 29.70 -9.74
CA LEU A 116 9.32 28.83 -8.85
C LEU A 116 10.26 28.09 -7.88
N SER A 117 9.89 28.11 -6.60
CA SER A 117 10.62 27.39 -5.55
C SER A 117 10.54 25.88 -5.75
N ASP A 118 11.59 25.16 -5.34
CA ASP A 118 11.61 23.69 -5.39
C ASP A 118 10.43 23.06 -4.62
N LEU A 119 9.94 23.74 -3.57
CA LEU A 119 8.72 23.36 -2.86
C LEU A 119 7.48 23.37 -3.75
N SER A 120 7.32 24.41 -4.58
CA SER A 120 6.18 24.56 -5.48
C SER A 120 6.26 23.59 -6.67
N VAL A 121 7.47 23.32 -7.14
CA VAL A 121 7.73 22.33 -8.20
C VAL A 121 7.43 20.92 -7.71
N VAL A 122 7.94 20.53 -6.53
CA VAL A 122 7.72 19.19 -5.97
C VAL A 122 6.26 19.01 -5.55
N GLY A 123 5.71 19.94 -4.77
CA GLY A 123 4.39 19.82 -4.15
C GLY A 123 3.22 19.92 -5.14
N LEU A 124 3.29 20.81 -6.14
CA LEU A 124 2.17 21.03 -7.06
C LEU A 124 2.33 20.28 -8.39
N HIS A 125 3.57 20.17 -8.90
CA HIS A 125 3.81 19.66 -10.26
C HIS A 125 4.33 18.21 -10.28
N GLN A 126 5.23 17.85 -9.37
CA GLN A 126 5.71 16.46 -9.29
C GLN A 126 4.75 15.55 -8.53
N PHE A 127 3.96 16.07 -7.58
CA PHE A 127 2.89 15.30 -6.92
C PHE A 127 1.87 14.74 -7.91
N LYS A 128 1.55 15.49 -8.98
CA LYS A 128 0.65 14.98 -10.03
C LYS A 128 1.25 13.79 -10.78
N SER A 129 2.55 13.82 -11.07
CA SER A 129 3.29 12.69 -11.66
C SER A 129 3.33 11.49 -10.72
N ALA A 130 3.60 11.75 -9.43
CA ALA A 130 3.56 10.73 -8.38
C ALA A 130 2.17 10.10 -8.21
N ALA A 131 1.09 10.89 -8.30
CA ALA A 131 -0.28 10.40 -8.21
C ALA A 131 -0.59 9.40 -9.33
N VAL A 132 -0.18 9.67 -10.56
CA VAL A 132 -0.33 8.74 -11.70
C VAL A 132 0.41 7.43 -11.41
N THR A 133 1.65 7.48 -10.92
CA THR A 133 2.40 6.26 -10.55
C THR A 133 1.76 5.53 -9.36
N SER A 134 1.27 6.24 -8.35
CA SER A 134 0.62 5.64 -7.18
C SER A 134 -0.65 4.89 -7.57
N ILE A 135 -1.48 5.45 -8.46
CA ILE A 135 -2.72 4.81 -8.91
C ILE A 135 -2.43 3.46 -9.59
N THR A 136 -1.33 3.31 -10.35
CA THR A 136 -1.02 2.05 -11.06
C THR A 136 -0.76 0.96 -10.04
N VAL A 137 -0.01 1.35 -9.01
CA VAL A 137 0.41 0.44 -7.96
C VAL A 137 -0.78 0.02 -7.12
N LEU A 138 -1.75 0.90 -6.85
CA LEU A 138 -2.94 0.56 -6.08
C LEU A 138 -3.75 -0.58 -6.71
N GLY A 139 -3.87 -0.62 -8.04
CA GLY A 139 -4.53 -1.72 -8.74
C GLY A 139 -3.81 -3.07 -8.54
N ASN A 140 -2.48 -3.07 -8.63
CA ASN A 140 -1.66 -4.27 -8.42
C ASN A 140 -1.58 -4.70 -6.95
N SER A 141 -1.52 -3.74 -6.01
CA SER A 141 -1.42 -4.02 -4.58
C SER A 141 -2.66 -4.71 -4.02
N PHE A 142 -3.83 -4.54 -4.63
CA PHE A 142 -5.05 -5.23 -4.17
C PHE A 142 -4.94 -6.76 -4.33
N ALA A 143 -4.40 -7.24 -5.45
CA ALA A 143 -4.13 -8.67 -5.63
C ALA A 143 -3.07 -9.18 -4.64
N GLY A 144 -2.03 -8.38 -4.40
CA GLY A 144 -1.03 -8.65 -3.37
C GLY A 144 -1.67 -8.84 -2.01
N PHE A 145 -2.56 -7.94 -1.59
CA PHE A 145 -3.25 -8.03 -0.31
C PHE A 145 -4.18 -9.23 -0.19
N LEU A 146 -4.90 -9.62 -1.24
CA LEU A 146 -5.73 -10.83 -1.17
C LEU A 146 -4.89 -12.08 -0.88
N THR A 147 -3.68 -12.14 -1.44
CA THR A 147 -2.75 -13.26 -1.24
C THR A 147 -2.11 -13.21 0.15
N ALA A 148 -1.61 -12.04 0.54
CA ALA A 148 -0.97 -11.77 1.82
C ALA A 148 -1.92 -11.93 3.02
N ALA A 149 -3.18 -11.52 2.85
CA ALA A 149 -4.19 -11.52 3.89
C ALA A 149 -4.41 -12.90 4.50
N VAL A 150 -4.36 -13.96 3.70
CA VAL A 150 -4.52 -15.35 4.18
C VAL A 150 -3.59 -15.64 5.35
N VAL A 151 -2.30 -15.33 5.18
CA VAL A 151 -1.28 -15.68 6.17
C VAL A 151 -1.39 -14.78 7.40
N VAL A 152 -1.68 -13.50 7.19
CA VAL A 152 -1.87 -12.54 8.30
C VAL A 152 -3.12 -12.89 9.12
N GLU A 153 -4.23 -13.24 8.48
CA GLU A 153 -5.47 -13.71 9.12
C GLU A 153 -5.20 -14.93 10.01
N MET A 154 -4.41 -15.90 9.52
CA MET A 154 -4.01 -17.06 10.30
C MET A 154 -3.13 -16.69 11.50
N VAL A 155 -2.12 -15.84 11.31
CA VAL A 155 -1.17 -15.46 12.37
C VAL A 155 -1.86 -14.69 13.50
N PHE A 156 -2.76 -13.76 13.16
CA PHE A 156 -3.49 -12.98 14.15
C PHE A 156 -4.77 -13.66 14.64
N ASN A 157 -5.13 -14.84 14.11
CA ASN A 157 -6.35 -15.57 14.40
C ASN A 157 -7.62 -14.70 14.21
N ILE A 158 -7.70 -14.03 13.05
CA ILE A 158 -8.81 -13.16 12.69
C ILE A 158 -9.64 -13.86 11.61
N PRO A 159 -10.98 -13.91 11.73
CA PRO A 159 -11.82 -14.45 10.69
C PRO A 159 -11.71 -13.55 9.46
N GLY A 160 -11.31 -14.14 8.34
CA GLY A 160 -11.13 -13.40 7.11
C GLY A 160 -11.37 -14.23 5.86
N PHE A 161 -11.43 -13.52 4.75
CA PHE A 161 -11.83 -14.07 3.45
C PHE A 161 -10.77 -15.01 2.90
N GLY A 162 -9.49 -14.69 3.11
CA GLY A 162 -8.38 -15.52 2.65
C GLY A 162 -8.38 -16.87 3.34
N TRP A 163 -8.47 -16.88 4.67
CA TRP A 163 -8.52 -18.09 5.47
C TRP A 163 -9.73 -18.96 5.15
N LEU A 164 -10.91 -18.36 4.95
CA LEU A 164 -12.12 -19.08 4.51
C LEU A 164 -11.89 -19.80 3.18
N THR A 165 -11.21 -19.16 2.23
CA THR A 165 -10.89 -19.74 0.92
C THR A 165 -9.95 -20.94 1.05
N VAL A 166 -8.94 -20.84 1.92
CA VAL A 166 -8.02 -21.96 2.20
C VAL A 166 -8.76 -23.11 2.87
N GLN A 167 -9.63 -22.83 3.84
CA GLN A 167 -10.43 -23.86 4.50
C GLN A 167 -11.34 -24.61 3.52
N ALA A 168 -12.01 -23.88 2.61
CA ALA A 168 -12.84 -24.48 1.57
C ALA A 168 -12.02 -25.42 0.67
N ALA A 169 -10.81 -25.01 0.29
CA ALA A 169 -9.91 -25.83 -0.51
C ALA A 169 -9.48 -27.11 0.23
N LEU A 170 -9.08 -26.99 1.51
CA LEU A 170 -8.66 -28.13 2.33
C LEU A 170 -9.80 -29.12 2.58
N GLN A 171 -11.03 -28.63 2.76
CA GLN A 171 -12.23 -29.45 2.97
C GLN A 171 -12.83 -30.00 1.66
N ARG A 172 -12.25 -29.64 0.50
CA ARG A 172 -12.77 -29.96 -0.83
C ARG A 172 -14.21 -29.49 -1.03
N ASP A 173 -14.58 -28.38 -0.39
CA ASP A 173 -15.84 -27.68 -0.63
C ASP A 173 -15.68 -26.85 -1.91
N TYR A 174 -15.81 -27.54 -3.06
CA TYR A 174 -15.66 -26.91 -4.38
C TYR A 174 -16.67 -25.79 -4.62
N PRO A 175 -17.96 -25.89 -4.24
CA PRO A 175 -18.90 -24.77 -4.37
C PRO A 175 -18.44 -23.53 -3.61
N LEU A 176 -18.02 -23.67 -2.35
CA LEU A 176 -17.55 -22.53 -1.55
C LEU A 176 -16.25 -21.95 -2.11
N LEU A 177 -15.31 -22.79 -2.51
CA LEU A 177 -14.05 -22.37 -3.12
C LEU A 177 -14.29 -21.60 -4.43
N GLN A 178 -15.16 -22.11 -5.31
CA GLN A 178 -15.52 -21.44 -6.56
C GLN A 178 -16.21 -20.10 -6.31
N GLY A 179 -17.14 -20.05 -5.35
CA GLY A 179 -17.80 -18.81 -4.95
C GLY A 179 -16.80 -17.77 -4.43
N ALA A 180 -15.87 -18.17 -3.57
CA ALA A 180 -14.81 -17.30 -3.07
C ALA A 180 -13.91 -16.79 -4.21
N VAL A 181 -13.44 -17.67 -5.10
CA VAL A 181 -12.61 -17.26 -6.25
C VAL A 181 -13.35 -16.27 -7.16
N LEU A 182 -14.64 -16.49 -7.42
CA LEU A 182 -15.45 -15.57 -8.24
C LEU A 182 -15.62 -14.20 -7.58
N ILE A 183 -15.90 -14.16 -6.27
CA ILE A 183 -16.00 -12.90 -5.51
C ILE A 183 -14.67 -12.16 -5.51
N ALA A 184 -13.55 -12.86 -5.30
CA ALA A 184 -12.21 -12.28 -5.33
C ALA A 184 -11.89 -11.69 -6.71
N ALA A 185 -12.19 -12.42 -7.79
CA ALA A 185 -11.98 -11.98 -9.16
C ALA A 185 -12.85 -10.76 -9.50
N ALA A 186 -14.14 -10.79 -9.15
CA ALA A 186 -15.04 -9.67 -9.35
C ALA A 186 -14.57 -8.42 -8.57
N GLY A 187 -14.15 -8.60 -7.31
CA GLY A 187 -13.58 -7.54 -6.49
C GLY A 187 -12.31 -6.94 -7.12
N TYR A 188 -11.40 -7.78 -7.60
CA TYR A 188 -10.19 -7.33 -8.30
C TYR A 188 -10.52 -6.51 -9.56
N VAL A 189 -11.46 -6.99 -10.39
CA VAL A 189 -11.92 -6.25 -11.58
C VAL A 189 -12.55 -4.92 -11.19
N LEU A 190 -13.41 -4.89 -10.17
CA LEU A 190 -14.04 -3.65 -9.69
C LEU A 190 -13.01 -2.63 -9.18
N VAL A 191 -12.02 -3.07 -8.40
CA VAL A 191 -10.96 -2.19 -7.93
C VAL A 191 -10.13 -1.64 -9.09
N ASN A 192 -9.76 -2.47 -10.07
CA ASN A 192 -9.03 -1.99 -11.25
C ASN A 192 -9.87 -1.03 -12.10
N LEU A 193 -11.17 -1.29 -12.26
CA LEU A 193 -12.07 -0.36 -12.94
C LEU A 193 -12.13 1.01 -12.24
N VAL A 194 -12.16 1.03 -10.90
CA VAL A 194 -12.09 2.27 -10.12
C VAL A 194 -10.74 2.98 -10.31
N VAL A 195 -9.64 2.23 -10.31
CA VAL A 195 -8.29 2.74 -10.57
C VAL A 195 -8.21 3.38 -11.97
N ASP A 196 -8.74 2.71 -13.00
CA ASP A 196 -8.79 3.20 -14.37
C ASP A 196 -9.68 4.45 -14.51
N ALA A 197 -10.82 4.49 -13.80
CA ALA A 197 -11.66 5.67 -13.76
C ALA A 197 -10.97 6.86 -13.08
N LEU A 198 -10.26 6.62 -11.96
CA LEU A 198 -9.46 7.64 -11.28
C LEU A 198 -8.35 8.18 -12.17
N TYR A 199 -7.74 7.33 -13.00
CA TYR A 199 -6.79 7.78 -14.02
C TYR A 199 -7.37 8.80 -14.99
N ALA A 200 -8.55 8.52 -15.53
CA ALA A 200 -9.22 9.40 -16.48
C ALA A 200 -9.56 10.77 -15.86
N VAL A 201 -9.85 10.82 -14.56
CA VAL A 201 -10.14 12.06 -13.83
C VAL A 201 -8.87 12.86 -13.53
N ILE A 202 -7.78 12.19 -13.12
CA ILE A 202 -6.55 12.84 -12.65
C ILE A 202 -5.68 13.31 -13.82
N ASP A 203 -5.68 12.59 -14.95
CA ASP A 203 -5.00 13.02 -16.17
C ASP A 203 -5.95 13.18 -17.37
N PRO A 204 -6.58 14.36 -17.52
CA PRO A 204 -7.43 14.64 -18.68
C PRO A 204 -6.67 14.69 -20.02
N ARG A 205 -5.34 14.64 -20.04
CA ARG A 205 -4.55 14.59 -21.30
C ARG A 205 -4.64 13.24 -22.00
N ILE A 206 -4.98 12.18 -21.27
CA ILE A 206 -5.22 10.84 -21.85
C ILE A 206 -6.46 10.88 -22.76
N ARG A 207 -7.45 11.74 -22.41
CA ARG A 207 -8.68 11.93 -23.20
C ARG A 207 -8.43 12.59 -24.57
N ALA A 208 -7.29 13.24 -24.79
CA ALA A 208 -6.95 13.95 -26.03
C ALA A 208 -6.15 13.11 -27.04
N ARG A 209 -5.76 11.87 -26.71
CA ARG A 209 -5.09 10.93 -27.65
C ARG A 209 -6.01 9.84 -28.21
N GLY A 210 -7.28 9.85 -27.83
CA GLY A 210 -8.32 8.92 -28.30
C GLY A 210 -9.40 9.61 -29.15
N ALA A 211 -8.98 10.48 -30.08
CA ALA A 211 -9.83 11.05 -31.13
C ALA A 211 -8.98 11.26 -32.39
#